data_AF-A0A7Z1DTW4-F1
#
_entry.id   AF-A0A7Z1DTW4-F1
#
_cell.length_a   1.000
_cell.length_b   1.000
_cell.length_c   1.000
_cell.angle_alpha   90.00
_cell.angle_beta   90.00
_cell.angle_gamma   90.00
#
_symmetry.space_group_name_H-M   'P 1'
#
loop_
_entity.id
_entity.type
_entity.pdbx_description
1 polymer ?
#
loop_
_entity_poly.entity_id
_entity_poly.type
_entity_poly.pdbx_seq_one_letter_code
_entity_poly.pdbx_strand_id
1 'polypeptide(L)'
;MIPVPIGSGMRDNSSHQERLAITSDSDPDHSGPRKSVKDPEFVELAHPDSDVLPILSEKINSNSRSVHGVFSKGEAFADRYSSGDRYGSNKGVGEIELNAPLKLESNGVLLDIWNAFLYLRDSFPLKILKVEWFTFATGFCDRNPPELIEIKPFKKHEVVLGSVRSWPYLYPRNSALRGALVIKVTAKNKPIYVVEIQRRWVNDGSDDGEHKEESMSGLCFTIDSQGDFERFLNDVFSKIRHKRGVFKSLIDDCSGEADYFTHKHSVLDKVNYESAARNALRKMGLRL
;
A
#
# COMPACT_ATOMS: atom_id res chain seq x y z
N MET A 1 -35.56 23.86 44.16
CA MET A 1 -34.39 22.94 44.26
C MET A 1 -34.72 21.78 43.34
N ILE A 2 -34.04 21.71 42.20
CA ILE A 2 -34.39 20.85 41.05
C ILE A 2 -33.72 19.48 41.27
N PRO A 3 -34.43 18.34 41.20
CA PRO A 3 -33.80 17.04 41.17
C PRO A 3 -33.38 16.66 39.74
N VAL A 4 -32.13 16.24 39.62
CA VAL A 4 -31.47 15.71 38.42
C VAL A 4 -31.94 14.27 38.18
N PRO A 5 -32.33 13.87 36.95
CA PRO A 5 -32.48 12.47 36.58
C PRO A 5 -31.12 11.86 36.22
N ILE A 6 -30.84 10.71 36.83
CA ILE A 6 -29.74 9.81 36.51
C ILE A 6 -30.10 8.99 35.26
N GLY A 7 -29.15 8.88 34.31
CA GLY A 7 -29.06 7.73 33.40
C GLY A 7 -29.67 7.90 31.99
N SER A 8 -29.02 8.68 31.13
CA SER A 8 -29.14 8.49 29.68
C SER A 8 -28.28 7.28 29.27
N GLY A 9 -28.93 6.17 28.96
CA GLY A 9 -28.29 4.98 28.40
C GLY A 9 -27.49 5.29 27.14
N MET A 10 -26.27 4.76 27.10
CA MET A 10 -25.42 4.71 25.91
C MET A 10 -26.19 4.04 24.78
N ARG A 11 -26.31 4.72 23.63
CA ARG A 11 -26.78 4.12 22.39
C ARG A 11 -25.68 3.20 21.88
N ASP A 12 -25.92 1.89 21.98
CA ASP A 12 -25.12 0.87 21.34
C ASP A 12 -25.28 1.01 19.80
N ASN A 13 -24.15 1.07 19.11
CA ASN A 13 -24.05 1.51 17.72
C ASN A 13 -23.34 0.42 16.89
N SER A 14 -23.83 -0.81 16.96
CA SER A 14 -23.25 -1.99 16.31
C SER A 14 -24.01 -2.39 15.03
N SER A 15 -23.27 -2.61 13.95
CA SER A 15 -23.75 -3.20 12.69
C SER A 15 -23.90 -4.71 12.85
N HIS A 16 -25.03 -5.30 12.45
CA HIS A 16 -25.23 -6.75 12.48
C HIS A 16 -24.60 -7.42 11.26
N GLN A 17 -23.70 -8.39 11.50
CA GLN A 17 -23.21 -9.34 10.49
C GLN A 17 -24.20 -10.49 10.36
N GLU A 18 -24.69 -10.76 9.15
CA GLU A 18 -25.62 -11.86 8.88
C GLU A 18 -25.13 -12.71 7.70
N ARG A 19 -25.30 -14.03 7.78
CA ARG A 19 -24.87 -14.97 6.73
C ARG A 19 -25.91 -14.98 5.61
N LEU A 20 -25.48 -14.64 4.40
CA LEU A 20 -26.33 -14.63 3.21
C LEU A 20 -26.39 -16.02 2.60
N ALA A 21 -27.59 -16.58 2.46
CA ALA A 21 -27.79 -17.85 1.78
C ALA A 21 -27.74 -17.66 0.25
N ILE A 22 -26.76 -18.28 -0.41
CA ILE A 22 -26.60 -18.21 -1.87
C ILE A 22 -27.25 -19.42 -2.53
N THR A 23 -27.95 -19.20 -3.63
CA THR A 23 -28.55 -20.26 -4.45
C THR A 23 -28.19 -20.10 -5.92
N SER A 24 -27.96 -21.23 -6.60
CA SER A 24 -27.86 -21.34 -8.06
C SER A 24 -29.12 -21.90 -8.70
N ASP A 25 -30.14 -22.21 -7.90
CA ASP A 25 -31.33 -22.95 -8.34
C ASP A 25 -32.37 -22.01 -8.98
N SER A 26 -32.23 -20.70 -8.78
CA SER A 26 -33.17 -19.69 -9.28
C SER A 26 -32.50 -18.33 -9.43
N ASP A 27 -32.84 -17.65 -10.53
CA ASP A 27 -32.38 -16.29 -10.82
C ASP A 27 -33.09 -15.22 -9.96
N PRO A 28 -32.46 -14.06 -9.74
CA PRO A 28 -33.05 -12.97 -8.95
C PRO A 28 -34.34 -12.40 -9.53
N ASP A 29 -35.23 -11.93 -8.65
CA ASP A 29 -36.46 -11.24 -9.05
C ASP A 29 -36.15 -9.83 -9.61
N HIS A 30 -36.94 -9.36 -10.59
CA HIS A 30 -36.77 -8.01 -11.14
C HIS A 30 -36.84 -6.89 -10.09
N SER A 31 -37.75 -7.03 -9.11
CA SER A 31 -37.94 -6.10 -8.00
C SER A 31 -37.19 -6.50 -6.73
N GLY A 32 -36.34 -7.52 -6.78
CA GLY A 32 -35.60 -8.03 -5.63
C GLY A 32 -34.56 -7.03 -5.08
N PRO A 33 -34.24 -7.11 -3.77
CA PRO A 33 -33.17 -6.30 -3.18
C PRO A 33 -31.81 -6.70 -3.77
N ARG A 34 -30.90 -5.74 -3.84
CA ARG A 34 -29.55 -5.92 -4.41
C ARG A 34 -28.51 -5.78 -3.32
N LYS A 35 -27.55 -6.70 -3.26
CA LYS A 35 -26.45 -6.64 -2.31
C LYS A 35 -25.11 -6.85 -3.01
N SER A 36 -24.18 -5.93 -2.87
CA SER A 36 -22.79 -6.20 -3.22
C SER A 36 -22.06 -6.73 -2.00
N VAL A 37 -21.33 -7.84 -2.18
CA VAL A 37 -20.54 -8.47 -1.13
C VAL A 37 -19.12 -8.64 -1.62
N LYS A 38 -18.15 -8.37 -0.74
CA LYS A 38 -16.73 -8.58 -1.02
C LYS A 38 -16.43 -10.06 -0.84
N ASP A 39 -16.00 -10.73 -1.89
CA ASP A 39 -15.66 -12.16 -1.84
C ASP A 39 -14.32 -12.35 -1.08
N PRO A 40 -14.20 -13.31 -0.15
CA PRO A 40 -12.89 -13.71 0.38
C PRO A 40 -11.91 -14.11 -0.73
N GLU A 41 -10.64 -13.78 -0.48
CA GLU A 41 -9.56 -13.81 -1.48
C GLU A 41 -9.28 -15.23 -1.99
N PHE A 42 -9.09 -15.38 -3.30
CA PHE A 42 -8.44 -16.56 -3.86
C PHE A 42 -6.92 -16.39 -3.70
N VAL A 43 -6.30 -17.22 -2.86
CA VAL A 43 -4.84 -17.30 -2.71
C VAL A 43 -4.35 -18.55 -3.43
N GLU A 44 -3.61 -18.38 -4.52
CA GLU A 44 -2.87 -19.46 -5.14
C GLU A 44 -1.67 -19.80 -4.24
N LEU A 45 -1.56 -21.08 -3.82
CA LEU A 45 -0.51 -21.54 -2.93
C LEU A 45 0.83 -21.59 -3.68
N ALA A 46 1.61 -20.50 -3.65
CA ALA A 46 2.97 -20.51 -4.15
C ALA A 46 3.95 -21.12 -3.12
N HIS A 47 4.65 -22.17 -3.55
CA HIS A 47 5.88 -22.76 -2.98
C HIS A 47 6.94 -22.77 -4.10
N PRO A 48 8.24 -23.04 -3.82
CA PRO A 48 9.13 -22.68 -2.71
C PRO A 48 10.24 -21.70 -3.21
N ASP A 49 11.17 -21.28 -2.35
CA ASP A 49 12.38 -20.50 -2.70
C ASP A 49 12.31 -18.95 -2.66
N SER A 50 11.41 -18.39 -1.86
CA SER A 50 11.62 -17.06 -1.31
C SER A 50 11.33 -17.11 0.17
N ASP A 51 12.13 -16.42 0.99
CA ASP A 51 11.97 -16.29 2.44
C ASP A 51 10.67 -15.53 2.79
N VAL A 52 9.53 -16.14 2.45
CA VAL A 52 8.18 -15.72 2.80
C VAL A 52 7.83 -16.53 4.05
N LEU A 53 7.84 -15.86 5.20
CA LEU A 53 7.32 -16.43 6.45
C LEU A 53 5.78 -16.52 6.39
N PRO A 54 5.17 -17.47 7.11
CA PRO A 54 4.00 -18.23 6.66
C PRO A 54 2.67 -17.48 6.81
N ILE A 55 1.80 -17.64 5.81
CA ILE A 55 0.36 -17.42 6.00
C ILE A 55 -0.25 -18.73 6.49
N LEU A 56 -0.78 -18.73 7.72
CA LEU A 56 -1.73 -19.74 8.17
C LEU A 56 -2.96 -19.66 7.27
N SER A 57 -3.18 -20.66 6.43
CA SER A 57 -4.43 -20.82 5.71
C SER A 57 -5.47 -21.46 6.63
N GLU A 58 -6.54 -20.75 6.96
CA GLU A 58 -7.80 -21.44 7.25
C GLU A 58 -8.30 -22.04 5.94
N LYS A 59 -8.31 -23.37 5.86
CA LYS A 59 -8.98 -24.11 4.79
C LYS A 59 -10.46 -23.70 4.74
N ILE A 60 -10.82 -22.84 3.78
CA ILE A 60 -12.21 -22.69 3.39
C ILE A 60 -12.57 -23.93 2.56
N ASN A 61 -13.25 -24.88 3.20
CA ASN A 61 -13.91 -25.98 2.50
C ASN A 61 -14.88 -25.41 1.45
N SER A 62 -14.78 -25.91 0.23
CA SER A 62 -15.57 -25.54 -0.96
C SER A 62 -17.06 -25.91 -0.92
N ASN A 63 -17.66 -26.00 0.28
CA ASN A 63 -19.08 -26.32 0.48
C ASN A 63 -19.88 -25.23 1.23
N SER A 64 -19.33 -24.02 1.42
CA SER A 64 -20.05 -22.93 2.09
C SER A 64 -21.11 -22.32 1.17
N ARG A 65 -22.38 -22.74 1.30
CA ARG A 65 -23.56 -22.11 0.64
C ARG A 65 -23.92 -20.73 1.20
N SER A 66 -22.98 -20.05 1.86
CA SER A 66 -23.24 -18.74 2.46
C SER A 66 -22.02 -17.83 2.45
N VAL A 67 -22.25 -16.54 2.24
CA VAL A 67 -21.22 -15.48 2.30
C VAL A 67 -21.60 -14.48 3.39
N HIS A 68 -20.61 -13.90 4.10
CA HIS A 68 -20.87 -12.90 5.13
C HIS A 68 -21.17 -11.53 4.50
N GLY A 69 -22.32 -10.94 4.83
CA GLY A 69 -22.69 -9.59 4.42
C GLY A 69 -22.96 -8.69 5.64
N VAL A 70 -22.60 -7.41 5.55
CA VAL A 70 -22.96 -6.40 6.56
C VAL A 70 -24.14 -5.59 6.02
N PHE A 71 -25.27 -5.59 6.72
CA PHE A 71 -26.43 -4.77 6.37
C PHE A 71 -26.47 -3.48 7.17
N SER A 72 -26.84 -2.39 6.50
CA SER A 72 -27.16 -1.14 7.18
C SER A 72 -28.59 -1.20 7.71
N LYS A 73 -28.87 -0.58 8.85
CA LYS A 73 -30.20 -0.58 9.45
C LYS A 73 -31.22 0.08 8.50
N GLY A 74 -32.23 -0.68 8.06
CA GLY A 74 -33.26 -0.23 7.11
C GLY A 74 -33.06 -0.68 5.66
N GLU A 75 -32.02 -1.48 5.38
CA GLU A 75 -31.79 -2.10 4.08
C GLU A 75 -32.75 -3.28 3.85
N ALA A 76 -33.38 -3.35 2.68
CA ALA A 76 -34.30 -4.45 2.34
C ALA A 76 -33.53 -5.77 2.17
N PHE A 77 -34.07 -6.86 2.71
CA PHE A 77 -33.46 -8.19 2.71
C PHE A 77 -34.31 -9.19 1.93
N ALA A 78 -33.65 -10.17 1.30
CA ALA A 78 -34.25 -11.36 0.70
C ALA A 78 -33.74 -12.64 1.36
N ASP A 79 -34.57 -13.68 1.44
CA ASP A 79 -34.22 -14.95 2.10
C ASP A 79 -33.08 -15.71 1.40
N ARG A 80 -32.91 -15.46 0.10
CA ARG A 80 -31.87 -16.06 -0.75
C ARG A 80 -31.33 -15.04 -1.74
N TYR A 81 -30.07 -15.22 -2.13
CA TYR A 81 -29.42 -14.39 -3.14
C TYR A 81 -28.80 -15.20 -4.27
N SER A 82 -28.82 -14.65 -5.48
CA SER A 82 -28.22 -15.25 -6.68
C SER A 82 -27.43 -14.20 -7.47
N SER A 83 -26.34 -14.63 -8.12
CA SER A 83 -25.48 -13.78 -8.96
C SER A 83 -25.87 -13.81 -10.45
N GLY A 84 -26.99 -14.45 -10.80
CA GLY A 84 -27.52 -14.54 -12.15
C GLY A 84 -28.25 -13.26 -12.60
N ASP A 85 -28.65 -13.23 -13.88
CA ASP A 85 -29.40 -12.12 -14.46
C ASP A 85 -30.84 -12.08 -13.93
N ARG A 86 -31.40 -10.88 -13.73
CA ARG A 86 -32.76 -10.74 -13.19
C ARG A 86 -33.80 -11.32 -14.15
N TYR A 87 -34.60 -12.27 -13.66
CA TYR A 87 -35.67 -12.89 -14.45
C TYR A 87 -36.85 -13.32 -13.57
N GLY A 88 -38.06 -12.82 -13.86
CA GLY A 88 -39.29 -13.20 -13.16
C GLY A 88 -39.62 -12.34 -11.92
N SER A 89 -40.60 -12.76 -11.11
CA SER A 89 -41.07 -12.05 -9.91
C SER A 89 -41.64 -13.00 -8.85
N ASN A 90 -41.67 -12.56 -7.59
CA ASN A 90 -42.24 -13.25 -6.42
C ASN A 90 -41.55 -14.56 -5.99
N LYS A 91 -40.27 -14.75 -6.31
CA LYS A 91 -39.45 -15.89 -5.85
C LYS A 91 -38.76 -15.61 -4.52
N GLY A 92 -38.68 -14.35 -4.11
CA GLY A 92 -38.00 -13.94 -2.88
C GLY A 92 -36.48 -14.03 -2.98
N VAL A 93 -35.94 -13.95 -4.21
CA VAL A 93 -34.49 -14.06 -4.49
C VAL A 93 -33.93 -12.68 -4.83
N GLY A 94 -33.01 -12.20 -3.99
CA GLY A 94 -32.25 -10.97 -4.22
C GLY A 94 -31.06 -11.20 -5.15
N GLU A 95 -30.52 -10.12 -5.69
CA GLU A 95 -29.32 -10.16 -6.53
C GLU A 95 -28.07 -9.93 -5.66
N ILE A 96 -27.03 -10.75 -5.85
CA ILE A 96 -25.72 -10.57 -5.20
C ILE A 96 -24.62 -10.32 -6.24
N GLU A 97 -23.86 -9.24 -6.05
CA GLU A 97 -22.70 -8.91 -6.86
C GLU A 97 -21.41 -9.15 -6.04
N LEU A 98 -20.66 -10.19 -6.41
CA LEU A 98 -19.41 -10.57 -5.75
C LEU A 98 -18.23 -9.82 -6.38
N ASN A 99 -17.68 -8.87 -5.63
CA ASN A 99 -16.52 -8.11 -6.07
C ASN A 99 -15.24 -8.73 -5.50
N ALA A 100 -14.52 -9.51 -6.29
CA ALA A 100 -13.19 -10.01 -5.95
C ALA A 100 -12.15 -8.91 -6.24
N PRO A 101 -11.44 -8.36 -5.24
CA PRO A 101 -10.39 -7.38 -5.49
C PRO A 101 -9.23 -8.04 -6.25
N LEU A 102 -8.75 -7.39 -7.32
CA LEU A 102 -7.54 -7.82 -8.03
C LEU A 102 -6.34 -7.73 -7.07
N LYS A 103 -5.78 -8.88 -6.65
CA LYS A 103 -4.57 -8.94 -5.84
C LYS A 103 -3.38 -9.13 -6.77
N LEU A 104 -2.55 -8.09 -6.88
CA LEU A 104 -1.30 -8.16 -7.64
C LEU A 104 -0.22 -8.80 -6.77
N GLU A 105 0.48 -9.80 -7.31
CA GLU A 105 1.61 -10.42 -6.62
C GLU A 105 2.70 -9.37 -6.35
N SER A 106 3.15 -9.28 -5.10
CA SER A 106 4.17 -8.31 -4.65
C SER A 106 5.53 -9.00 -4.59
N ASN A 107 6.55 -8.35 -5.16
CA ASN A 107 7.95 -8.79 -5.04
C ASN A 107 8.68 -8.02 -3.92
N GLY A 108 7.92 -7.32 -3.06
CA GLY A 108 8.41 -6.41 -2.04
C GLY A 108 8.37 -4.96 -2.51
N VAL A 109 8.04 -4.05 -1.59
CA VAL A 109 7.74 -2.62 -1.87
C VAL A 109 8.74 -1.93 -2.77
N LEU A 110 10.04 -2.13 -2.52
CA LEU A 110 11.10 -1.45 -3.26
C LEU A 110 11.18 -1.94 -4.71
N LEU A 111 10.98 -3.24 -4.94
CA LEU A 111 10.98 -3.79 -6.29
C LEU A 111 9.67 -3.44 -7.00
N ASP A 112 8.54 -3.44 -6.30
CA ASP A 112 7.26 -3.06 -6.88
C ASP A 112 7.20 -1.57 -7.26
N ILE A 113 7.71 -0.66 -6.42
CA ILE A 113 7.77 0.77 -6.78
C ILE A 113 8.73 1.01 -7.95
N TRP A 114 9.85 0.28 -8.02
CA TRP A 114 10.76 0.33 -9.17
C TRP A 114 10.06 -0.13 -10.45
N ASN A 115 9.37 -1.28 -10.40
CA ASN A 115 8.60 -1.81 -11.51
C ASN A 115 7.46 -0.88 -11.93
N ALA A 116 6.83 -0.16 -10.99
CA ALA A 116 5.85 0.87 -11.29
C ALA A 116 6.45 2.01 -12.13
N PHE A 117 7.65 2.49 -11.81
CA PHE A 117 8.31 3.51 -12.62
C PHE A 117 8.72 2.99 -14.01
N LEU A 118 9.19 1.75 -14.12
CA LEU A 118 9.46 1.11 -15.40
C LEU A 118 8.18 1.00 -16.25
N TYR A 119 7.09 0.54 -15.64
CA TYR A 119 5.77 0.47 -16.29
C TYR A 119 5.31 1.84 -16.81
N LEU A 120 5.47 2.91 -16.01
CA LEU A 120 5.10 4.26 -16.42
C LEU A 120 5.98 4.80 -17.55
N ARG A 121 7.28 4.46 -17.58
CA ARG A 121 8.16 4.77 -18.73
C ARG A 121 7.63 4.10 -19.99
N ASP A 122 7.34 2.81 -19.93
CA ASP A 122 6.92 2.01 -21.08
C ASP A 122 5.52 2.41 -21.57
N SER A 123 4.64 2.83 -20.65
CA SER A 123 3.28 3.32 -20.95
C SER A 123 3.25 4.75 -21.47
N PHE A 124 4.23 5.58 -21.10
CA PHE A 124 4.29 7.01 -21.46
C PHE A 124 5.68 7.44 -22.00
N PRO A 125 6.21 6.80 -23.06
CA PRO A 125 7.58 7.04 -23.53
C PRO A 125 7.80 8.45 -24.08
N LEU A 126 6.72 9.16 -24.47
CA LEU A 126 6.78 10.56 -24.89
C LEU A 126 6.89 11.56 -23.71
N LYS A 127 6.60 11.12 -22.48
CA LYS A 127 6.65 11.94 -21.26
C LYS A 127 7.83 11.56 -20.37
N ILE A 128 8.13 10.26 -20.26
CA ILE A 128 9.26 9.70 -19.50
C ILE A 128 10.24 9.07 -20.48
N LEU A 129 11.42 9.67 -20.58
CA LEU A 129 12.45 9.26 -21.52
C LEU A 129 13.34 8.14 -20.95
N LYS A 130 13.61 8.19 -19.65
CA LYS A 130 14.48 7.22 -18.98
C LYS A 130 14.11 7.07 -17.50
N VAL A 131 14.34 5.88 -16.96
CA VAL A 131 14.26 5.57 -15.54
C VAL A 131 15.56 4.86 -15.15
N GLU A 132 16.23 5.37 -14.12
CA GLU A 132 17.51 4.89 -13.62
C GLU A 132 17.45 4.83 -12.09
N TRP A 133 18.19 3.92 -11.46
CA TRP A 133 18.48 3.96 -10.03
C TRP A 133 19.88 4.55 -9.78
N PHE A 134 20.16 4.97 -8.55
CA PHE A 134 21.45 5.58 -8.17
C PHE A 134 22.05 4.93 -6.92
N THR A 135 23.35 4.68 -6.94
CA THR A 135 24.16 4.53 -5.72
C THR A 135 25.40 5.42 -5.80
N PHE A 136 25.99 5.75 -4.64
CA PHE A 136 27.26 6.47 -4.61
C PHE A 136 28.44 5.69 -5.20
N ALA A 137 28.33 4.35 -5.32
CA ALA A 137 29.39 3.51 -5.85
C ALA A 137 29.36 3.43 -7.37
N THR A 138 28.16 3.35 -7.98
CA THR A 138 27.99 3.09 -9.41
C THR A 138 27.46 4.29 -10.18
N GLY A 139 26.99 5.35 -9.50
CA GLY A 139 26.25 6.43 -10.14
C GLY A 139 24.88 5.97 -10.62
N PHE A 140 24.35 6.63 -11.65
CA PHE A 140 23.07 6.25 -12.27
C PHE A 140 23.20 5.00 -13.14
N CYS A 141 22.27 4.07 -13.00
CA CYS A 141 22.23 2.82 -13.75
C CYS A 141 20.78 2.38 -14.02
N ASP A 142 20.55 1.62 -15.09
CA ASP A 142 19.23 1.13 -15.52
C ASP A 142 19.14 -0.41 -15.55
N ARG A 143 20.15 -1.11 -14.98
CA ARG A 143 20.15 -2.57 -14.88
C ARG A 143 19.16 -3.08 -13.83
N ASN A 144 18.64 -4.29 -14.04
CA ASN A 144 17.78 -4.96 -13.08
C ASN A 144 18.51 -6.13 -12.39
N PRO A 145 18.23 -6.40 -11.11
CA PRO A 145 17.42 -5.58 -10.18
C PRO A 145 18.14 -4.28 -9.76
N PRO A 146 17.43 -3.28 -9.21
CA PRO A 146 18.06 -2.05 -8.74
C PRO A 146 18.89 -2.29 -7.48
N GLU A 147 20.00 -1.57 -7.35
CA GLU A 147 20.82 -1.58 -6.13
C GLU A 147 20.31 -0.54 -5.11
N LEU A 148 20.53 -0.82 -3.82
CA LEU A 148 20.09 0.02 -2.72
C LEU A 148 21.26 0.73 -2.05
N ILE A 149 21.01 1.93 -1.51
CA ILE A 149 21.95 2.63 -0.65
C ILE A 149 21.67 2.24 0.80
N GLU A 150 22.67 1.74 1.51
CA GLU A 150 22.53 1.41 2.93
C GLU A 150 22.45 2.67 3.80
N ILE A 151 21.47 2.71 4.70
CA ILE A 151 21.37 3.79 5.70
C ILE A 151 22.39 3.53 6.82
N LYS A 152 23.41 4.40 6.89
CA LYS A 152 24.51 4.25 7.84
C LYS A 152 24.02 4.36 9.30
N PRO A 153 24.47 3.44 10.18
CA PRO A 153 24.14 3.51 11.60
C PRO A 153 24.79 4.72 12.27
N PHE A 154 24.29 5.05 13.46
CA PHE A 154 24.88 6.08 14.32
C PHE A 154 26.21 5.62 14.89
N LYS A 155 27.21 6.50 14.93
CA LYS A 155 28.47 6.25 15.63
C LYS A 155 28.20 6.06 17.13
N LYS A 156 29.11 5.35 17.80
CA LYS A 156 28.99 5.01 19.23
C LYS A 156 28.86 6.24 20.14
N HIS A 157 29.49 7.35 19.76
CA HIS A 157 29.51 8.59 20.54
C HIS A 157 28.35 9.56 20.24
N GLU A 158 27.53 9.31 19.20
CA GLU A 158 26.38 10.18 18.90
C GLU A 158 25.30 10.05 19.98
N VAL A 159 24.86 11.15 20.61
CA VAL A 159 23.83 11.08 21.65
C VAL A 159 22.44 11.11 21.01
N VAL A 160 21.77 9.96 20.98
CA VAL A 160 20.43 9.78 20.40
C VAL A 160 19.60 8.79 21.22
N LEU A 161 18.27 8.90 21.18
CA LEU A 161 17.36 7.94 21.80
C LEU A 161 17.57 6.52 21.26
N GLY A 162 17.37 5.50 22.10
CA GLY A 162 17.56 4.10 21.69
C GLY A 162 16.71 3.70 20.47
N SER A 163 15.46 4.15 20.41
CA SER A 163 14.55 3.90 19.28
C SER A 163 15.00 4.56 17.97
N VAL A 164 15.67 5.72 18.05
CA VAL A 164 16.29 6.39 16.92
C VAL A 164 17.55 5.64 16.50
N ARG A 165 18.39 5.24 17.47
CA ARG A 165 19.62 4.48 17.23
C ARG A 165 19.36 3.14 16.53
N SER A 166 18.27 2.46 16.89
CA SER A 166 17.90 1.18 16.29
C SER A 166 17.22 1.30 14.93
N TRP A 167 16.71 2.49 14.57
CA TRP A 167 15.89 2.66 13.37
C TRP A 167 16.58 2.31 12.04
N PRO A 168 17.87 2.63 11.81
CA PRO A 168 18.59 2.25 10.59
C PRO A 168 18.63 0.74 10.33
N TYR A 169 18.35 -0.09 11.33
CA TYR A 169 18.35 -1.54 11.21
C TYR A 169 16.96 -2.03 10.81
N LEU A 170 16.90 -2.80 9.72
CA LEU A 170 15.71 -3.53 9.28
C LEU A 170 15.37 -4.63 10.28
N TYR A 171 16.37 -5.40 10.70
CA TYR A 171 16.24 -6.41 11.75
C TYR A 171 17.30 -6.16 12.83
N PRO A 172 16.95 -5.49 13.95
CA PRO A 172 17.92 -5.14 14.99
C PRO A 172 18.70 -6.33 15.55
N ARG A 173 18.12 -7.54 15.54
CA ARG A 173 18.78 -8.77 16.01
C ARG A 173 19.91 -9.22 15.09
N ASN A 174 19.76 -9.04 13.79
CA ASN A 174 20.70 -9.54 12.78
C ASN A 174 21.62 -8.43 12.26
N SER A 175 21.50 -7.21 12.80
CA SER A 175 22.23 -6.02 12.35
C SER A 175 22.07 -5.68 10.86
N ALA A 176 21.05 -6.23 10.19
CA ALA A 176 20.74 -5.91 8.81
C ALA A 176 20.29 -4.44 8.71
N LEU A 177 20.99 -3.64 7.90
CA LEU A 177 20.67 -2.23 7.66
C LEU A 177 19.51 -2.11 6.67
N ARG A 178 18.77 -1.02 6.76
CA ARG A 178 17.77 -0.65 5.75
C ARG A 178 18.47 -0.18 4.49
N GLY A 179 17.98 -0.66 3.35
CA GLY A 179 18.28 -0.06 2.05
C GLY A 179 17.34 1.09 1.72
N ALA A 180 17.84 2.03 0.93
CA ALA A 180 17.07 3.06 0.27
C ALA A 180 17.24 2.96 -1.24
N LEU A 181 16.12 2.91 -1.96
CA LEU A 181 16.08 2.99 -3.41
C LEU A 181 16.02 4.45 -3.83
N VAL A 182 16.92 4.88 -4.70
CA VAL A 182 16.92 6.22 -5.29
C VAL A 182 16.71 6.08 -6.79
N ILE A 183 15.60 6.62 -7.28
CA ILE A 183 15.18 6.55 -8.68
C ILE A 183 15.29 7.94 -9.30
N LYS A 184 15.87 8.03 -10.50
CA LYS A 184 15.80 9.19 -11.38
C LYS A 184 14.89 8.88 -12.55
N VAL A 185 13.85 9.68 -12.68
CA VAL A 185 12.94 9.72 -13.84
C VAL A 185 13.34 10.91 -14.70
N THR A 186 13.90 10.63 -15.87
CA THR A 186 14.20 11.67 -16.86
C THR A 186 12.94 11.98 -17.65
N ALA A 187 12.26 13.06 -17.29
CA ALA A 187 11.14 13.60 -18.06
C ALA A 187 11.64 14.62 -19.09
N LYS A 188 10.81 14.97 -20.08
CA LYS A 188 11.18 15.90 -21.17
C LYS A 188 11.75 17.24 -20.70
N ASN A 189 11.25 17.77 -19.58
CA ASN A 189 11.56 19.14 -19.15
C ASN A 189 12.51 19.20 -17.95
N LYS A 190 12.56 18.16 -17.12
CA LYS A 190 13.40 18.11 -15.91
C LYS A 190 13.57 16.68 -15.40
N PRO A 191 14.69 16.38 -14.71
CA PRO A 191 14.80 15.16 -13.93
C PRO A 191 13.91 15.24 -12.69
N ILE A 192 13.26 14.13 -12.35
CA ILE A 192 12.51 13.92 -11.12
C ILE A 192 13.18 12.79 -10.35
N TYR A 193 13.49 13.03 -9.09
CA TYR A 193 14.11 12.06 -8.20
C TYR A 193 13.12 11.54 -7.18
N VAL A 194 13.23 10.27 -6.84
CA VAL A 194 12.37 9.58 -5.87
C VAL A 194 13.24 8.77 -4.92
N VAL A 195 12.98 8.86 -3.62
CA VAL A 195 13.62 8.04 -2.59
C VAL A 195 12.55 7.24 -1.87
N GLU A 196 12.73 5.93 -1.85
CA GLU A 196 11.93 5.00 -1.07
C GLU A 196 12.84 4.22 -0.12
N ILE A 197 12.43 4.03 1.14
CA ILE A 197 13.22 3.32 2.15
C ILE A 197 12.54 2.00 2.47
N GLN A 198 13.35 0.95 2.59
CA GLN A 198 12.89 -0.37 2.99
C GLN A 198 12.16 -0.33 4.34
N ARG A 199 10.99 -0.95 4.41
CA ARG A 199 10.11 -0.98 5.58
C ARG A 199 10.23 -2.31 6.30
N ARG A 200 9.92 -2.28 7.60
CA ARG A 200 9.77 -3.50 8.40
C ARG A 200 8.31 -3.92 8.40
N TRP A 201 8.09 -5.21 8.45
CA TRP A 201 6.84 -5.77 8.92
C TRP A 201 6.73 -5.53 10.43
N VAL A 202 5.62 -4.95 10.84
CA VAL A 202 5.26 -4.73 12.24
C VAL A 202 3.95 -5.48 12.51
N ASN A 203 3.84 -6.09 13.69
CA ASN A 203 2.56 -6.65 14.11
C ASN A 203 1.57 -5.49 14.22
N ASP A 204 0.41 -5.62 13.60
CA ASP A 204 -0.62 -4.58 13.61
C ASP A 204 -1.36 -4.46 14.95
N GLY A 205 -1.08 -5.39 15.89
CA GLY A 205 -1.69 -5.44 17.21
C GLY A 205 -3.03 -6.17 17.23
N SER A 206 -3.46 -6.77 16.12
CA SER A 206 -4.59 -7.71 16.07
C SER A 206 -4.20 -9.08 16.64
N ASP A 207 -5.15 -9.75 17.29
CA ASP A 207 -5.00 -11.13 17.78
C ASP A 207 -4.87 -12.14 16.61
N ASP A 208 -5.19 -11.72 15.38
CA ASP A 208 -5.18 -12.55 14.17
C ASP A 208 -3.77 -12.66 13.54
N GLY A 209 -2.76 -12.01 14.12
CA GLY A 209 -1.37 -12.14 13.68
C GLY A 209 -1.08 -11.46 12.34
N GLU A 210 -1.94 -10.54 11.89
CA GLU A 210 -1.68 -9.80 10.65
C GLU A 210 -0.45 -8.88 10.80
N HIS A 211 0.51 -9.04 9.89
CA HIS A 211 1.67 -8.18 9.81
C HIS A 211 1.37 -7.02 8.85
N LYS A 212 1.48 -5.79 9.34
CA LYS A 212 1.40 -4.58 8.51
C LYS A 212 2.79 -4.01 8.29
N GLU A 213 3.04 -3.43 7.13
CA GLU A 213 4.27 -2.68 6.93
C GLU A 213 4.28 -1.37 7.73
N GLU A 214 5.47 -1.02 8.24
CA GLU A 214 5.73 0.26 8.89
C GLU A 214 5.30 1.42 7.97
N SER A 215 4.44 2.30 8.49
CA SER A 215 3.98 3.44 7.71
C SER A 215 5.12 4.43 7.50
N MET A 216 5.57 4.54 6.26
CA MET A 216 6.56 5.51 5.82
C MET A 216 6.06 6.25 4.58
N SER A 217 6.56 7.48 4.39
CA SER A 217 6.41 8.20 3.13
C SER A 217 7.62 7.95 2.26
N GLY A 218 7.48 8.14 0.95
CA GLY A 218 8.62 8.36 0.07
C GLY A 218 8.88 9.84 -0.13
N LEU A 219 10.05 10.20 -0.64
CA LEU A 219 10.43 11.56 -1.03
C LEU A 219 10.45 11.67 -2.55
N CYS A 220 9.92 12.75 -3.10
CA CYS A 220 10.13 13.13 -4.49
C CYS A 220 10.66 14.56 -4.57
N PHE A 221 11.62 14.80 -5.45
CA PHE A 221 12.24 16.12 -5.59
C PHE A 221 12.81 16.36 -6.99
N THR A 222 13.18 17.61 -7.26
CA THR A 222 13.89 18.04 -8.46
C THR A 222 15.10 18.87 -8.05
N ILE A 223 16.20 18.76 -8.78
CA ILE A 223 17.42 19.52 -8.50
C ILE A 223 18.17 19.76 -9.81
N ASP A 224 18.67 20.96 -10.00
CA ASP A 224 19.19 21.42 -11.29
C ASP A 224 20.66 21.06 -11.53
N SER A 225 21.41 20.73 -10.47
CA SER A 225 22.83 20.39 -10.56
C SER A 225 23.16 19.04 -9.91
N GLN A 226 24.06 18.27 -10.55
CA GLN A 226 24.53 16.98 -10.06
C GLN A 226 25.30 17.09 -8.73
N GLY A 227 26.09 18.15 -8.54
CA GLY A 227 26.83 18.39 -7.30
C GLY A 227 25.89 18.68 -6.13
N ASP A 228 24.79 19.39 -6.38
CA ASP A 228 23.75 19.62 -5.38
C ASP A 228 22.95 18.34 -5.10
N PHE A 229 22.74 17.48 -6.10
CA PHE A 229 22.06 16.19 -5.93
C PHE A 229 22.75 15.29 -4.91
N GLU A 230 24.04 15.02 -5.07
CA GLU A 230 24.75 14.10 -4.17
C GLU A 230 24.91 14.67 -2.76
N ARG A 231 25.11 15.99 -2.64
CA ARG A 231 25.15 16.68 -1.35
C ARG A 231 23.79 16.57 -0.64
N PHE A 232 22.71 16.91 -1.35
CA PHE A 232 21.36 16.82 -0.81
C PHE A 232 21.00 15.39 -0.41
N LEU A 233 21.35 14.40 -1.23
CA LEU A 233 21.06 13.00 -0.93
C LEU A 233 21.83 12.49 0.30
N ASN A 234 23.09 12.89 0.47
CA ASN A 234 23.85 12.61 1.70
C ASN A 234 23.19 13.25 2.93
N ASP A 235 22.73 14.50 2.81
CA ASP A 235 22.02 15.19 3.89
C ASP A 235 20.71 14.50 4.24
N VAL A 236 19.96 14.06 3.23
CA VAL A 236 18.72 13.27 3.40
C VAL A 236 19.02 12.01 4.19
N PHE A 237 20.00 11.20 3.81
CA PHE A 237 20.31 9.95 4.53
C PHE A 237 20.89 10.20 5.93
N SER A 238 21.64 11.28 6.11
CA SER A 238 22.15 11.68 7.42
C SER A 238 21.02 12.11 8.37
N LYS A 239 20.02 12.85 7.89
CA LYS A 239 18.92 13.39 8.69
C LYS A 239 17.74 12.42 8.86
N ILE A 240 17.42 11.62 7.84
CA ILE A 240 16.24 10.74 7.84
C ILE A 240 16.29 9.70 8.96
N ARG A 241 17.49 9.23 9.31
CA ARG A 241 17.72 8.33 10.46
C ARG A 241 17.34 8.96 11.80
N HIS A 242 17.51 10.27 11.98
CA HIS A 242 17.03 10.99 13.17
C HIS A 242 15.50 11.15 13.17
N LYS A 243 14.88 11.18 11.98
CA LYS A 243 13.45 11.39 11.78
C LYS A 243 12.67 10.09 11.61
N ARG A 244 13.34 8.94 11.71
CA ARG A 244 12.75 7.60 11.60
C ARG A 244 11.90 7.42 10.33
N GLY A 245 12.40 7.93 9.19
CA GLY A 245 11.72 7.74 7.91
C GLY A 245 10.67 8.79 7.54
N VAL A 246 10.51 9.84 8.36
CA VAL A 246 9.55 10.92 8.08
C VAL A 246 10.19 12.01 7.20
N PHE A 247 10.00 11.91 5.89
CA PHE A 247 10.54 12.85 4.91
C PHE A 247 9.94 14.26 4.97
N LYS A 248 8.72 14.42 5.53
CA LYS A 248 8.06 15.72 5.66
C LYS A 248 8.97 16.80 6.27
N SER A 249 9.85 16.42 7.18
CA SER A 249 10.77 17.34 7.86
C SER A 249 12.06 17.67 7.10
N LEU A 250 12.25 17.12 5.90
CA LEU A 250 13.45 17.28 5.06
C LEU A 250 13.19 18.07 3.77
N ILE A 251 11.94 18.47 3.52
CA ILE A 251 11.54 19.13 2.27
C ILE A 251 12.14 20.53 2.18
N ASP A 252 12.11 21.27 3.29
CA ASP A 252 12.59 22.66 3.35
C ASP A 252 14.13 22.76 3.18
N ASP A 253 14.84 21.63 3.29
CA ASP A 253 16.30 21.55 3.08
C ASP A 253 16.67 21.37 1.60
N CYS A 254 15.69 21.13 0.71
CA CYS A 254 15.95 20.95 -0.72
C CYS A 254 16.15 22.30 -1.40
N SER A 255 17.22 22.43 -2.20
CA SER A 255 17.46 23.64 -3.00
C SER A 255 16.54 23.74 -4.23
N GLY A 256 15.84 22.67 -4.59
CA GLY A 256 14.81 22.64 -5.63
C GLY A 256 13.42 22.34 -5.09
N GLU A 257 12.51 21.89 -5.94
CA GLU A 257 11.18 21.46 -5.48
C GLU A 257 11.27 20.08 -4.81
N ALA A 258 10.66 19.93 -3.62
CA ALA A 258 10.57 18.64 -2.94
C ALA A 258 9.20 18.46 -2.28
N ASP A 259 8.77 17.21 -2.16
CA ASP A 259 7.53 16.83 -1.49
C ASP A 259 7.60 15.37 -1.03
N TYR A 260 6.77 14.99 -0.07
CA TYR A 260 6.60 13.60 0.34
C TYR A 260 5.38 12.99 -0.34
N PHE A 261 5.41 11.69 -0.62
CA PHE A 261 4.26 10.96 -1.16
C PHE A 261 3.89 9.75 -0.31
N THR A 262 2.60 9.39 -0.39
CA THR A 262 2.01 8.26 0.32
C THR A 262 1.67 7.14 -0.66
N HIS A 263 1.72 5.91 -0.16
CA HIS A 263 1.51 4.70 -0.93
C HIS A 263 0.05 4.28 -0.98
N LYS A 264 -0.80 5.15 -1.55
CA LYS A 264 -2.20 4.79 -1.78
C LYS A 264 -2.27 3.82 -2.94
N HIS A 265 -2.83 2.64 -2.70
CA HIS A 265 -3.19 1.70 -3.75
C HIS A 265 -4.51 2.11 -4.39
N SER A 266 -4.61 1.89 -5.69
CA SER A 266 -5.87 2.00 -6.43
C SER A 266 -6.25 0.64 -7.00
N VAL A 267 -7.55 0.32 -6.99
CA VAL A 267 -8.09 -0.87 -7.68
C VAL A 267 -7.87 -0.82 -9.20
N LEU A 268 -7.54 0.36 -9.73
CA LEU A 268 -7.25 0.56 -11.15
C LEU A 268 -5.76 0.40 -11.49
N ASP A 269 -4.90 0.20 -10.50
CA ASP A 269 -3.47 -0.02 -10.72
C ASP A 269 -3.27 -1.27 -11.57
N LYS A 270 -2.47 -1.16 -12.63
CA LYS A 270 -2.08 -2.28 -13.51
C LYS A 270 -0.87 -3.03 -12.98
N VAL A 271 -0.06 -2.36 -12.16
CA VAL A 271 1.10 -2.92 -11.44
C VAL A 271 1.11 -2.37 -10.01
N ASN A 272 1.71 -3.13 -9.08
CA ASN A 272 1.80 -2.71 -7.68
C ASN A 272 2.41 -1.31 -7.57
N TYR A 273 1.83 -0.45 -6.72
CA TYR A 273 2.26 0.93 -6.47
C TYR A 273 2.23 1.89 -7.68
N GLU A 274 1.52 1.58 -8.77
CA GLU A 274 1.35 2.51 -9.91
C GLU A 274 0.81 3.87 -9.44
N SER A 275 -0.26 3.89 -8.64
CA SER A 275 -0.83 5.13 -8.09
C SER A 275 0.15 5.92 -7.21
N ALA A 276 1.03 5.23 -6.47
CA ALA A 276 2.06 5.88 -5.67
C ALA A 276 3.12 6.55 -6.55
N ALA A 277 3.59 5.85 -7.60
CA ALA A 277 4.53 6.41 -8.57
C ALA A 277 3.93 7.61 -9.32
N ARG A 278 2.67 7.52 -9.76
CA ARG A 278 1.94 8.65 -10.37
C ARG A 278 1.81 9.84 -9.41
N ASN A 279 1.54 9.58 -8.14
CA ASN A 279 1.43 10.64 -7.13
C ASN A 279 2.76 11.38 -6.94
N ALA A 280 3.89 10.67 -6.88
CA ALA A 280 5.22 11.27 -6.80
C ALA A 280 5.52 12.16 -8.02
N LEU A 281 5.26 11.68 -9.23
CA LEU A 281 5.47 12.45 -10.46
C LEU A 281 4.57 13.69 -10.53
N ARG A 282 3.30 13.55 -10.15
CA ARG A 282 2.33 14.64 -10.12
C ARG A 282 2.76 15.76 -9.18
N LYS A 283 3.31 15.42 -8.01
CA LYS A 283 3.83 16.40 -7.05
C LYS A 283 5.00 17.22 -7.62
N MET A 284 5.76 16.63 -8.54
CA MET A 284 6.85 17.31 -9.25
C MET A 284 6.41 17.92 -10.59
N GLY A 285 5.09 18.06 -10.82
CA GLY A 285 4.54 18.73 -12.01
C GLY A 285 4.36 17.85 -13.24
N LEU A 286 4.66 16.54 -13.19
CA LEU A 286 4.46 15.61 -14.30
C LEU A 286 3.15 14.83 -14.16
N ARG A 287 2.17 15.11 -15.03
CA ARG A 287 0.89 14.38 -15.09
C ARG A 287 0.92 13.34 -16.20
N LEU A 288 0.67 12.08 -15.86
CA LEU A 288 0.61 10.95 -16.79
C LEU A 288 -0.83 10.60 -17.14
#